data_AF-A0A8K0XN71-F1
#
_entry.id   AF-A0A8K0XN71-F1
#
_cell.length_a   1.000
_cell.length_b   1.000
_cell.length_c   1.000
_cell.angle_alpha   90.00
_cell.angle_beta   90.00
_cell.angle_gamma   90.00
#
_symmetry.space_group_name_H-M   'P 1'
#
loop_
_entity.id
_entity.type
_entity.pdbx_description
1 polymer ?
#
loop_
_entity_poly.entity_id
_entity_poly.type
_entity_poly.pdbx_seq_one_letter_code
_entity_poly.pdbx_strand_id
1 'polypeptide(L)'
;MATSTAPSSSTLSAEQTLVTPATTANTAVVHREYDINNPPPHPGPEWTRFVCISDTHSRVFPVPPGDVLLHSGDLTNVGTYGDFEITVRWIESMPHSKKMSVSFSFLLLKGCDSRDATLSTAIIAGNHDITLHQEGGWYNSNFHRWHRMGKEDIRAIRKLLLGNRAKEAGLVYLEDQKYEFQAKEGGRTWSVYGSPWSPWFYDWAFNYRRGEDAEKRVAAYEKTDILLTHGPPHKILDKTTRGDDAGCEALMARLPSLRPRLHVFGHIHEDHGAVIYDWSSHATAVTLNNTVATATSSQEHTVFVNAANWPAGRRAYAASLSKCPFGSGPFVPVIVDLLDDVSPAEQSDAAQEADRDTGTGVV
;
A
#
# COMPACT_ATOMS: atom_id res chain seq x y z
N MET A 1 7.37 80.36 36.79
CA MET A 1 6.45 79.41 37.45
C MET A 1 5.59 78.78 36.39
N ALA A 2 5.82 77.51 36.06
CA ALA A 2 4.85 76.57 35.49
C ALA A 2 5.51 75.19 35.40
N THR A 3 4.77 74.22 35.89
CA THR A 3 5.09 72.82 36.19
C THR A 3 5.19 71.94 34.94
N SER A 4 6.05 70.93 34.97
CA SER A 4 5.98 69.76 34.07
C SER A 4 6.17 68.48 34.86
N THR A 5 5.20 67.60 34.69
CA THR A 5 4.92 66.34 35.38
C THR A 5 5.70 65.17 34.80
N ALA A 6 6.23 64.29 35.65
CA ALA A 6 6.71 62.96 35.27
C ALA A 6 5.59 61.92 35.49
N PRO A 7 5.49 60.86 34.66
CA PRO A 7 4.77 59.66 35.02
C PRO A 7 5.70 58.50 35.40
N SER A 8 5.16 57.72 36.32
CA SER A 8 5.69 56.59 37.07
C SER A 8 5.86 55.30 36.25
N SER A 9 6.89 54.52 36.62
CA SER A 9 7.12 53.14 36.20
C SER A 9 6.13 52.16 36.83
N SER A 10 5.48 51.32 36.02
CA SER A 10 4.84 50.08 36.46
C SER A 10 5.47 48.89 35.74
N THR A 11 6.15 48.04 36.51
CA THR A 11 6.66 46.73 36.08
C THR A 11 5.57 45.69 36.26
N LEU A 12 5.04 45.15 35.17
CA LEU A 12 4.26 43.91 35.15
C LEU A 12 5.17 42.78 34.67
N SER A 13 5.40 41.81 35.55
CA SER A 13 6.07 40.55 35.27
C SER A 13 5.17 39.68 34.40
N ALA A 14 5.59 39.42 33.15
CA ALA A 14 4.98 38.40 32.32
C ALA A 14 5.56 37.04 32.68
N GLU A 15 4.74 36.20 33.30
CA GLU A 15 4.99 34.77 33.45
C GLU A 15 4.99 34.15 32.04
N GLN A 16 6.16 33.81 31.52
CA GLN A 16 6.30 33.05 30.28
C GLN A 16 5.96 31.60 30.58
N THR A 17 4.71 31.21 30.32
CA THR A 17 4.33 29.82 30.13
C THR A 17 5.17 29.24 29.00
N LEU A 18 6.14 28.41 29.36
CA LEU A 18 6.91 27.57 28.43
C LEU A 18 5.94 26.56 27.79
N VAL A 19 5.34 26.95 26.67
CA VAL A 19 4.72 25.99 25.76
C VAL A 19 5.85 25.25 25.07
N THR A 20 6.15 24.04 25.53
CA THR A 20 7.00 23.10 24.78
C THR A 20 6.35 22.85 23.41
N PRO A 21 7.07 23.05 22.29
CA PRO A 21 6.54 22.71 20.98
C PRO A 21 6.38 21.20 20.93
N ALA A 22 5.13 20.73 20.80
CA ALA A 22 4.85 19.33 20.48
C ALA A 22 5.68 18.96 19.25
N THR A 23 6.67 18.09 19.44
CA THR A 23 7.53 17.64 18.34
C THR A 23 6.64 16.79 17.44
N THR A 24 6.23 17.33 16.30
CA THR A 24 5.39 16.61 15.32
C THR A 24 6.20 15.46 14.73
N ALA A 25 6.06 14.27 15.30
CA ALA A 25 6.68 13.06 14.75
C ALA A 25 6.01 12.72 13.42
N ASN A 26 6.83 12.35 12.44
CA ASN A 26 6.31 11.85 11.17
C ASN A 26 5.66 10.49 11.39
N THR A 27 4.49 10.25 10.79
CA THR A 27 3.73 8.98 10.88
C THR A 27 3.77 8.17 9.59
N ALA A 28 4.26 8.78 8.50
CA ALA A 28 4.48 8.13 7.22
C ALA A 28 5.73 8.72 6.54
N VAL A 29 6.53 7.87 5.90
CA VAL A 29 7.66 8.24 5.05
C VAL A 29 7.54 7.49 3.72
N VAL A 30 7.57 8.23 2.61
CA VAL A 30 7.37 7.66 1.27
C VAL A 30 8.61 7.88 0.42
N HIS A 31 9.19 6.80 -0.10
CA HIS A 31 10.37 6.82 -0.97
C HIS A 31 9.96 6.38 -2.38
N ARG A 32 10.17 7.27 -3.36
CA ARG A 32 9.74 7.07 -4.76
C ARG A 32 10.91 7.00 -5.74
N GLU A 33 12.06 7.52 -5.32
CA GLU A 33 13.29 7.56 -6.11
C GLU A 33 14.45 7.16 -5.20
N TYR A 34 15.13 6.08 -5.53
CA TYR A 34 16.31 5.58 -4.81
C TYR A 34 17.05 4.58 -5.70
N ASP A 35 18.31 4.31 -5.38
CA ASP A 35 19.04 3.20 -6.00
C ASP A 35 18.51 1.88 -5.44
N ILE A 36 17.96 1.03 -6.31
CA ILE A 36 17.39 -0.26 -5.90
C ILE A 36 18.42 -1.21 -5.27
N ASN A 37 19.71 -1.01 -5.56
CA ASN A 37 20.80 -1.78 -4.95
C ASN A 37 21.24 -1.21 -3.60
N ASN A 38 20.81 0.02 -3.27
CA ASN A 38 21.08 0.69 -2.01
C ASN A 38 19.80 1.41 -1.51
N PRO A 39 18.75 0.65 -1.16
CA PRO A 39 17.49 1.22 -0.74
C PRO A 39 17.63 1.99 0.59
N PRO A 40 16.72 2.94 0.87
CA PRO A 40 16.71 3.68 2.14
C PRO A 40 16.73 2.74 3.35
N PRO A 41 17.44 3.07 4.43
CA PRO A 41 17.48 2.23 5.64
C PRO A 41 16.07 2.11 6.26
N HIS A 42 15.80 0.99 6.92
CA HIS A 42 14.56 0.82 7.69
C HIS A 42 14.53 1.81 8.87
N PRO A 43 13.44 2.55 9.09
CA PRO A 43 13.41 3.62 10.10
C PRO A 43 13.43 3.13 11.55
N GLY A 44 13.14 1.84 11.80
CA GLY A 44 13.29 1.21 13.12
C GLY A 44 12.19 0.20 13.42
N PRO A 45 12.23 -0.46 14.59
CA PRO A 45 11.27 -1.49 14.98
C PRO A 45 9.85 -0.96 15.20
N GLU A 46 9.66 0.34 15.43
CA GLU A 46 8.33 0.97 15.59
C GLU A 46 7.60 1.21 14.27
N TRP A 47 8.19 0.82 13.14
CA TRP A 47 7.64 1.06 11.81
C TRP A 47 7.38 -0.24 11.09
N THR A 48 6.40 -0.24 10.20
CA THR A 48 6.17 -1.30 9.23
C THR A 48 6.51 -0.77 7.84
N ARG A 49 7.43 -1.44 7.15
CA ARG A 49 7.81 -1.11 5.76
C ARG A 49 6.97 -1.89 4.76
N PHE A 50 6.17 -1.16 3.99
CA PHE A 50 5.46 -1.66 2.82
C PHE A 50 6.26 -1.40 1.54
N VAL A 51 6.39 -2.42 0.71
CA VAL A 51 6.91 -2.30 -0.65
C VAL A 51 5.75 -2.47 -1.61
N CYS A 52 5.46 -1.44 -2.40
CA CYS A 52 4.29 -1.37 -3.26
C CYS A 52 4.69 -1.56 -4.72
N ILE A 53 4.11 -2.59 -5.37
CA ILE A 53 4.29 -2.89 -6.78
C ILE A 53 2.97 -3.20 -7.50
N SER A 54 3.00 -3.21 -8.83
CA SER A 54 1.86 -3.56 -9.67
C SER A 54 2.29 -3.79 -11.12
N ASP A 55 1.40 -4.38 -11.93
CA ASP A 55 1.49 -4.42 -13.39
C ASP A 55 2.82 -5.04 -13.88
N THR A 56 3.18 -6.18 -13.28
CA THR A 56 4.43 -6.90 -13.59
C THR A 56 4.31 -7.75 -14.86
N HIS A 57 3.09 -8.13 -15.25
CA HIS A 57 2.77 -8.83 -16.49
C HIS A 57 3.67 -10.04 -16.79
N SER A 58 3.72 -11.01 -15.86
CA SER A 58 4.54 -12.22 -15.97
C SER A 58 6.04 -11.97 -16.03
N ARG A 59 6.53 -10.86 -15.46
CA ARG A 59 7.97 -10.54 -15.39
C ARG A 59 8.44 -10.44 -13.95
N VAL A 60 9.75 -10.57 -13.81
CA VAL A 60 10.45 -10.56 -12.52
C VAL A 60 11.33 -9.33 -12.42
N PHE A 61 11.37 -8.75 -11.23
CA PHE A 61 12.07 -7.51 -10.95
C PHE A 61 12.89 -7.63 -9.67
N PRO A 62 13.95 -6.84 -9.52
CA PRO A 62 14.51 -6.57 -8.20
C PRO A 62 13.44 -5.88 -7.34
N VAL A 63 13.32 -6.32 -6.09
CA VAL A 63 12.41 -5.73 -5.10
C VAL A 63 13.24 -5.50 -3.84
N PRO A 64 13.28 -4.27 -3.30
CA PRO A 64 14.05 -3.99 -2.09
C PRO A 64 13.45 -4.74 -0.88
N PRO A 65 14.22 -4.89 0.21
CA PRO A 65 13.71 -5.48 1.43
C PRO A 65 12.60 -4.62 2.06
N GLY A 66 11.60 -5.28 2.61
CA GLY A 66 10.54 -4.70 3.44
C GLY A 66 9.93 -5.75 4.37
N ASP A 67 8.88 -5.36 5.08
CA ASP A 67 8.14 -6.27 5.94
C ASP A 67 6.96 -6.88 5.19
N VAL A 68 6.30 -6.09 4.34
CA VAL A 68 5.13 -6.50 3.57
C VAL A 68 5.26 -6.05 2.13
N LEU A 69 5.07 -6.98 1.19
CA LEU A 69 4.91 -6.67 -0.22
C LEU A 69 3.43 -6.55 -0.59
N LEU A 70 3.05 -5.49 -1.30
CA LEU A 70 1.70 -5.28 -1.82
C LEU A 70 1.76 -5.26 -3.35
N HIS A 71 1.02 -6.16 -4.03
CA HIS A 71 0.90 -6.18 -5.50
C HIS A 71 -0.53 -5.86 -5.95
N SER A 72 -0.75 -4.70 -6.56
CA SER A 72 -2.10 -4.21 -6.94
C SER A 72 -2.61 -4.70 -8.30
N GLY A 73 -2.36 -5.97 -8.64
CA GLY A 73 -2.92 -6.58 -9.85
C GLY A 73 -2.04 -6.51 -11.08
N ASP A 74 -2.55 -7.10 -12.16
CA ASP A 74 -1.83 -7.37 -13.41
C ASP A 74 -0.53 -8.16 -13.16
N LEU A 75 -0.73 -9.26 -12.43
CA LEU A 75 0.29 -10.26 -12.10
C LEU A 75 0.80 -10.94 -13.37
N THR A 76 -0.08 -11.11 -14.34
CA THR A 76 0.14 -11.85 -15.58
C THR A 76 -0.05 -10.99 -16.81
N ASN A 77 0.46 -11.44 -17.96
CA ASN A 77 0.21 -10.78 -19.23
C ASN A 77 -1.17 -11.13 -19.81
N VAL A 78 -1.61 -12.39 -19.71
CA VAL A 78 -2.95 -12.81 -20.18
C VAL A 78 -3.52 -13.96 -19.35
N GLY A 79 -3.08 -14.16 -18.10
CA GLY A 79 -3.70 -15.11 -17.19
C GLY A 79 -3.54 -16.59 -17.53
N THR A 80 -2.50 -17.01 -18.26
CA THR A 80 -2.22 -18.45 -18.46
C THR A 80 -1.65 -19.09 -17.20
N TYR A 81 -1.70 -20.44 -17.10
CA TYR A 81 -1.04 -21.14 -15.99
C TYR A 81 0.47 -20.82 -15.93
N GLY A 82 1.13 -20.77 -17.09
CA GLY A 82 2.56 -20.44 -17.17
C GLY A 82 2.87 -19.03 -16.66
N ASP A 83 2.00 -18.06 -16.96
CA ASP A 83 2.13 -16.70 -16.44
C ASP A 83 2.08 -16.66 -14.91
N PHE A 84 1.06 -17.30 -14.31
CA PHE A 84 0.93 -17.34 -12.86
C PHE A 84 2.08 -18.10 -12.19
N GLU A 85 2.57 -19.18 -12.80
CA GLU A 85 3.70 -19.95 -12.26
C GLU A 85 4.97 -19.09 -12.21
N ILE A 86 5.22 -18.22 -13.19
CA ILE A 86 6.33 -17.26 -13.16
C ILE A 86 6.20 -16.33 -11.95
N THR A 87 5.04 -15.70 -11.80
CA THR A 87 4.81 -14.70 -10.74
C THR A 87 4.87 -15.33 -9.35
N VAL A 88 4.24 -16.48 -9.13
CA VAL A 88 4.25 -17.16 -7.84
C VAL A 88 5.66 -17.64 -7.48
N ARG A 89 6.41 -18.23 -8.41
CA ARG A 89 7.81 -18.63 -8.16
C ARG A 89 8.71 -17.45 -7.85
N TRP A 90 8.48 -16.31 -8.51
CA TRP A 90 9.23 -15.10 -8.23
C TRP A 90 8.96 -14.60 -6.82
N ILE A 91 7.70 -14.52 -6.39
CA ILE A 91 7.32 -14.17 -5.01
C ILE A 91 7.96 -15.14 -4.01
N GLU A 92 7.89 -16.45 -4.26
CA GLU A 92 8.53 -17.48 -3.42
C GLU A 92 10.04 -17.28 -3.24
N SER A 93 10.71 -16.74 -4.26
CA SER A 93 12.14 -16.49 -4.21
C SER A 93 12.54 -15.26 -3.37
N MET A 94 11.59 -14.36 -3.09
CA MET A 94 11.85 -13.07 -2.49
C MET A 94 12.29 -13.15 -1.02
N PRO A 95 13.07 -12.17 -0.54
CA PRO A 95 13.47 -12.09 0.87
C PRO A 95 12.28 -12.00 1.84
N HIS A 96 11.20 -11.34 1.43
CA HIS A 96 9.94 -11.22 2.19
C HIS A 96 9.41 -12.61 2.59
N SER A 97 9.39 -13.54 1.64
CA SER A 97 8.92 -14.92 1.81
C SER A 97 9.84 -15.78 2.69
N LYS A 98 11.10 -15.37 2.90
CA LYS A 98 12.13 -16.12 3.65
C LYS A 98 12.21 -15.76 5.13
N LYS A 99 11.64 -14.62 5.56
CA LYS A 99 11.55 -14.24 6.99
C LYS A 99 10.77 -15.27 7.83
N MET A 100 9.97 -16.12 7.18
CA MET A 100 9.21 -17.23 7.79
C MET A 100 10.06 -18.45 8.23
N SER A 101 11.36 -18.52 7.91
CA SER A 101 12.15 -19.74 8.16
C SER A 101 12.92 -19.77 9.49
N VAL A 102 12.84 -18.73 10.33
CA VAL A 102 13.53 -18.69 11.63
C VAL A 102 12.49 -18.77 12.75
N SER A 103 12.43 -19.94 13.40
CA SER A 103 11.64 -20.25 14.60
C SER A 103 10.20 -20.76 14.41
N PHE A 104 10.01 -21.82 13.62
CA PHE A 104 8.91 -22.77 13.83
C PHE A 104 9.44 -24.21 13.81
N SER A 105 10.38 -24.50 14.71
CA SER A 105 10.81 -25.87 15.01
C SER A 105 10.71 -26.16 16.50
N PHE A 106 9.65 -25.67 17.17
CA PHE A 106 9.24 -26.24 18.47
C PHE A 106 7.85 -25.72 18.92
N LEU A 107 6.74 -26.19 18.33
CA LEU A 107 5.58 -26.62 19.12
C LEU A 107 4.53 -27.32 18.24
N LEU A 108 4.10 -28.46 18.74
CA LEU A 108 3.05 -29.33 18.24
C LEU A 108 1.66 -28.84 18.68
N LEU A 109 0.64 -29.29 17.93
CA LEU A 109 -0.75 -29.56 18.35
C LEU A 109 -1.83 -28.45 18.24
N LYS A 110 -2.83 -28.80 17.41
CA LYS A 110 -4.27 -28.51 17.51
C LYS A 110 -4.74 -27.07 17.34
N GLY A 111 -5.51 -26.89 16.27
CA GLY A 111 -6.38 -25.72 16.06
C GLY A 111 -5.65 -24.63 15.31
N CYS A 112 -5.77 -24.65 13.98
CA CYS A 112 -5.37 -23.52 13.14
C CYS A 112 -6.31 -22.36 13.43
N ASP A 113 -6.03 -21.62 14.49
CA ASP A 113 -6.62 -20.32 14.75
C ASP A 113 -5.86 -19.30 13.88
N SER A 114 -6.59 -18.40 13.24
CA SER A 114 -6.14 -17.53 12.15
C SER A 114 -5.17 -16.41 12.56
N ARG A 115 -4.38 -16.59 13.62
CA ARG A 115 -3.58 -15.54 14.26
C ARG A 115 -2.06 -15.67 14.11
N ASP A 116 -1.56 -16.80 13.62
CA ASP A 116 -0.10 -17.07 13.52
C ASP A 116 0.49 -16.94 12.10
N ALA A 117 -0.27 -16.42 11.13
CA ALA A 117 0.24 -16.24 9.77
C ALA A 117 0.80 -14.81 9.59
N THR A 118 2.11 -14.64 9.71
CA THR A 118 2.80 -13.42 9.27
C THR A 118 2.66 -13.28 7.76
N LEU A 119 1.77 -12.39 7.32
CA LEU A 119 1.62 -12.06 5.90
C LEU A 119 2.91 -11.40 5.42
N SER A 120 3.51 -11.98 4.38
CA SER A 120 4.70 -11.43 3.73
C SER A 120 4.34 -10.74 2.43
N THR A 121 3.28 -11.19 1.74
CA THR A 121 2.85 -10.63 0.46
C THR A 121 1.33 -10.69 0.31
N ALA A 122 0.70 -9.54 0.04
CA ALA A 122 -0.70 -9.46 -0.38
C ALA A 122 -0.79 -9.12 -1.87
N ILE A 123 -1.62 -9.86 -2.60
CA ILE A 123 -1.85 -9.62 -4.04
C ILE A 123 -3.35 -9.57 -4.33
N ILE A 124 -3.72 -8.79 -5.34
CA ILE A 124 -5.03 -8.85 -6.00
C ILE A 124 -4.83 -9.19 -7.48
N ALA A 125 -5.91 -9.56 -8.17
CA ALA A 125 -5.91 -9.64 -9.62
C ALA A 125 -6.01 -8.24 -10.25
N GLY A 126 -5.65 -8.14 -11.53
CA GLY A 126 -5.97 -7.00 -12.41
C GLY A 126 -6.65 -7.44 -13.70
N ASN A 127 -6.83 -6.51 -14.63
CA ASN A 127 -7.57 -6.78 -15.85
C ASN A 127 -6.90 -7.80 -16.77
N HIS A 128 -5.58 -8.02 -16.67
CA HIS A 128 -4.84 -9.05 -17.41
C HIS A 128 -4.91 -10.45 -16.81
N ASP A 129 -5.32 -10.57 -15.55
CA ASP A 129 -5.43 -11.84 -14.82
C ASP A 129 -6.75 -12.57 -15.17
N ILE A 130 -7.03 -12.67 -16.47
CA ILE A 130 -8.36 -12.96 -17.03
C ILE A 130 -8.99 -14.27 -16.58
N THR A 131 -8.18 -15.27 -16.23
CA THR A 131 -8.66 -16.57 -15.72
C THR A 131 -9.21 -16.47 -14.31
N LEU A 132 -8.89 -15.43 -13.55
CA LEU A 132 -9.42 -15.21 -12.21
C LEU A 132 -10.82 -14.59 -12.23
N HIS A 133 -11.23 -13.94 -13.32
CA HIS A 133 -12.56 -13.33 -13.42
C HIS A 133 -13.65 -14.38 -13.70
N GLN A 134 -14.19 -14.93 -12.62
CA GLN A 134 -15.23 -15.95 -12.63
C GLN A 134 -16.65 -15.40 -12.44
N GLU A 135 -16.80 -14.18 -11.90
CA GLU A 135 -18.11 -13.52 -11.74
C GLU A 135 -18.87 -13.51 -13.08
N GLY A 136 -20.14 -13.90 -13.03
CA GLY A 136 -21.00 -14.00 -14.23
C GLY A 136 -20.51 -14.97 -15.32
N GLY A 137 -19.53 -15.83 -15.04
CA GLY A 137 -18.91 -16.70 -16.03
C GLY A 137 -18.10 -15.92 -17.08
N TRP A 138 -17.57 -14.74 -16.73
CA TRP A 138 -16.91 -13.85 -17.69
C TRP A 138 -15.77 -14.55 -18.46
N TYR A 139 -14.85 -15.24 -17.78
CA TYR A 139 -13.76 -15.94 -18.46
C TYR A 139 -14.29 -17.02 -19.41
N ASN A 140 -15.30 -17.79 -18.97
CA ASN A 140 -15.91 -18.84 -19.76
C ASN A 140 -16.46 -18.32 -21.10
N SER A 141 -17.00 -17.10 -21.10
CA SER A 141 -17.56 -16.43 -22.28
C SER A 141 -16.51 -15.71 -23.12
N ASN A 142 -15.43 -15.20 -22.51
CA ASN A 142 -14.49 -14.28 -23.17
C ASN A 142 -13.11 -14.87 -23.47
N PHE A 143 -12.76 -16.06 -22.96
CA PHE A 143 -11.40 -16.63 -23.08
C PHE A 143 -10.86 -16.63 -24.52
N HIS A 144 -11.71 -16.89 -25.52
CA HIS A 144 -11.35 -17.01 -26.93
C HIS A 144 -10.66 -15.76 -27.51
N ARG A 145 -10.84 -14.59 -26.89
CA ARG A 145 -10.17 -13.34 -27.29
C ARG A 145 -8.66 -13.37 -27.04
N TRP A 146 -8.21 -14.12 -26.03
CA TRP A 146 -6.80 -14.19 -25.62
C TRP A 146 -6.24 -15.62 -25.72
N HIS A 147 -7.01 -16.64 -25.36
CA HIS A 147 -6.57 -18.04 -25.32
C HIS A 147 -7.10 -18.83 -26.52
N ARG A 148 -6.33 -18.82 -27.61
CA ARG A 148 -6.71 -19.45 -28.88
C ARG A 148 -6.71 -20.98 -28.83
N MET A 149 -5.95 -21.58 -27.90
CA MET A 149 -5.78 -23.04 -27.79
C MET A 149 -6.83 -23.71 -26.89
N GLY A 150 -7.75 -22.93 -26.31
CA GLY A 150 -8.76 -23.43 -25.39
C GLY A 150 -8.71 -22.73 -24.03
N LYS A 151 -9.54 -23.19 -23.10
CA LYS A 151 -9.57 -22.69 -21.73
C LYS A 151 -8.38 -23.23 -20.94
N GLU A 152 -7.84 -22.40 -20.05
CA GLU A 152 -6.88 -22.83 -19.05
C GLU A 152 -7.57 -23.66 -17.95
N ASP A 153 -6.78 -24.44 -17.22
CA ASP A 153 -7.26 -25.11 -16.01
C ASP A 153 -7.30 -24.12 -14.85
N ILE A 154 -8.48 -23.52 -14.65
CA ILE A 154 -8.76 -22.56 -13.57
C ILE A 154 -8.45 -23.17 -12.19
N ARG A 155 -8.69 -24.47 -12.00
CA ARG A 155 -8.41 -25.12 -10.70
C ARG A 155 -6.91 -25.21 -10.44
N ALA A 156 -6.13 -25.52 -11.47
CA ALA A 156 -4.68 -25.53 -11.38
C ALA A 156 -4.13 -24.12 -11.09
N ILE A 157 -4.65 -23.09 -11.77
CA ILE A 157 -4.28 -21.68 -11.54
C ILE A 157 -4.61 -21.25 -10.11
N ARG A 158 -5.85 -21.48 -9.65
CA ARG A 158 -6.23 -21.12 -8.27
C ARG A 158 -5.41 -21.85 -7.23
N LYS A 159 -4.97 -23.09 -7.50
CA LYS A 159 -4.06 -23.83 -6.62
C LYS A 159 -2.69 -23.15 -6.49
N LEU A 160 -2.20 -22.46 -7.52
CA LEU A 160 -0.95 -21.68 -7.41
C LEU A 160 -1.08 -20.52 -6.42
N LEU A 161 -2.24 -19.85 -6.37
CA LEU A 161 -2.46 -18.66 -5.55
C LEU A 161 -2.98 -18.97 -4.14
N LEU A 162 -3.72 -20.06 -3.97
CA LEU A 162 -4.46 -20.39 -2.74
C LEU A 162 -3.99 -21.69 -2.07
N GLY A 163 -3.13 -22.46 -2.75
CA GLY A 163 -2.63 -23.74 -2.24
C GLY A 163 -1.55 -23.57 -1.17
N ASN A 164 -1.11 -24.71 -0.61
CA ASN A 164 -0.09 -24.73 0.43
C ASN A 164 1.21 -24.02 0.01
N ARG A 165 1.61 -24.14 -1.25
CA ARG A 165 2.82 -23.49 -1.79
C ARG A 165 2.80 -21.97 -1.59
N ALA A 166 1.68 -21.32 -1.93
CA ALA A 166 1.48 -19.88 -1.69
C ALA A 166 1.46 -19.56 -0.19
N LYS A 167 0.73 -20.35 0.62
CA LYS A 167 0.62 -20.11 2.07
C LYS A 167 1.97 -20.23 2.78
N GLU A 168 2.76 -21.25 2.45
CA GLU A 168 4.11 -21.47 2.98
C GLU A 168 5.06 -20.33 2.58
N ALA A 169 4.82 -19.68 1.45
CA ALA A 169 5.55 -18.48 1.01
C ALA A 169 5.02 -17.18 1.65
N GLY A 170 4.00 -17.23 2.52
CA GLY A 170 3.38 -16.05 3.11
C GLY A 170 2.58 -15.19 2.10
N LEU A 171 2.14 -15.79 0.99
CA LEU A 171 1.34 -15.16 -0.06
C LEU A 171 -0.16 -15.27 0.24
N VAL A 172 -0.84 -14.13 0.19
CA VAL A 172 -2.29 -14.01 0.34
C VAL A 172 -2.89 -13.35 -0.91
N TYR A 173 -3.77 -14.07 -1.61
CA TYR A 173 -4.58 -13.52 -2.70
C TYR A 173 -5.91 -12.98 -2.17
N LEU A 174 -6.24 -11.75 -2.54
CA LEU A 174 -7.46 -11.04 -2.13
C LEU A 174 -8.35 -10.77 -3.35
N GLU A 175 -9.65 -11.05 -3.22
CA GLU A 175 -10.68 -10.78 -4.21
C GLU A 175 -11.97 -10.41 -3.45
N ASP A 176 -12.22 -9.11 -3.31
CA ASP A 176 -13.33 -8.53 -2.56
C ASP A 176 -13.43 -9.03 -1.11
N GLN A 177 -12.29 -9.03 -0.40
CA GLN A 177 -12.21 -9.52 0.97
C GLN A 177 -11.18 -8.76 1.82
N LYS A 178 -11.46 -8.70 3.12
CA LYS A 178 -10.55 -8.21 4.16
C LYS A 178 -9.66 -9.33 4.69
N TYR A 179 -8.42 -9.00 5.05
CA TYR A 179 -7.47 -9.86 5.74
C TYR A 179 -6.75 -9.06 6.84
N GLU A 180 -6.51 -9.70 7.98
CA GLU A 180 -5.80 -9.10 9.13
C GLU A 180 -4.50 -9.85 9.39
N PHE A 181 -3.43 -9.12 9.72
CA PHE A 181 -2.11 -9.71 9.92
C PHE A 181 -1.22 -8.85 10.82
N GLN A 182 -0.18 -9.44 11.39
CA GLN A 182 0.94 -8.72 11.99
C GLN A 182 2.16 -8.87 11.09
N ALA A 183 2.83 -7.76 10.78
CA ALA A 183 4.05 -7.75 9.95
C ALA A 183 5.28 -8.28 10.70
N LYS A 184 5.22 -8.25 12.04
CA LYS A 184 6.26 -8.69 12.96
C LYS A 184 5.63 -9.20 14.25
N GLU A 185 6.31 -10.12 14.92
CA GLU A 185 5.87 -10.67 16.20
C GLU A 185 5.69 -9.55 17.24
N GLY A 186 4.53 -9.55 17.92
CA GLY A 186 4.19 -8.51 18.90
C GLY A 186 3.95 -7.11 18.31
N GLY A 187 3.97 -6.94 16.99
CA GLY A 187 3.72 -5.66 16.33
C GLY A 187 2.24 -5.32 16.18
N ARG A 188 1.96 -4.16 15.58
CA ARG A 188 0.59 -3.73 15.26
C ARG A 188 -0.12 -4.74 14.36
N THR A 189 -1.40 -4.99 14.66
CA THR A 189 -2.30 -5.69 13.72
C THR A 189 -2.74 -4.72 12.62
N TRP A 190 -2.43 -5.08 11.38
CA TRP A 190 -2.82 -4.39 10.17
C TRP A 190 -4.02 -5.07 9.52
N SER A 191 -4.89 -4.28 8.91
CA SER A 191 -5.94 -4.77 8.02
C SER A 191 -5.68 -4.36 6.57
N VAL A 192 -5.98 -5.28 5.64
CA VAL A 192 -5.95 -5.02 4.19
C VAL A 192 -7.26 -5.48 3.56
N TYR A 193 -7.88 -4.65 2.73
CA TYR A 193 -9.00 -5.03 1.86
C TYR A 193 -8.53 -5.00 0.41
N GLY A 194 -8.74 -6.08 -0.33
CA GLY A 194 -8.31 -6.20 -1.73
C GLY A 194 -9.48 -6.36 -2.70
N SER A 195 -9.47 -5.60 -3.80
CA SER A 195 -10.44 -5.70 -4.89
C SER A 195 -9.78 -5.56 -6.27
N PRO A 196 -10.01 -6.49 -7.21
CA PRO A 196 -9.39 -6.43 -8.54
C PRO A 196 -10.10 -5.49 -9.50
N TRP A 197 -11.23 -4.91 -9.10
CA TRP A 197 -12.13 -4.25 -10.01
C TRP A 197 -11.68 -2.84 -10.40
N SER A 198 -11.93 -2.45 -11.65
CA SER A 198 -11.68 -1.10 -12.18
C SER A 198 -12.80 -0.63 -13.13
N PRO A 199 -12.92 0.68 -13.38
CA PRO A 199 -13.81 1.20 -14.42
C PRO A 199 -13.49 0.58 -15.78
N TRP A 200 -14.52 0.44 -16.61
CA TRP A 200 -14.44 -0.22 -17.92
C TRP A 200 -13.25 0.23 -18.79
N PHE A 201 -12.53 -0.76 -19.34
CA PHE A 201 -11.40 -0.60 -20.24
C PHE A 201 -11.38 -1.73 -21.28
N TYR A 202 -11.84 -1.46 -22.51
CA TYR A 202 -11.82 -2.38 -23.67
C TYR A 202 -12.35 -3.80 -23.42
N ASP A 203 -13.33 -3.94 -22.52
CA ASP A 203 -13.90 -5.23 -22.11
C ASP A 203 -12.80 -6.22 -21.66
N TRP A 204 -11.82 -5.76 -20.88
CA TRP A 204 -10.91 -6.68 -20.16
C TRP A 204 -11.59 -7.23 -18.91
N ALA A 205 -10.88 -8.11 -18.18
CA ALA A 205 -11.40 -8.69 -16.96
C ALA A 205 -11.60 -7.64 -15.85
N PHE A 206 -12.43 -7.96 -14.87
CA PHE A 206 -12.69 -7.15 -13.68
C PHE A 206 -13.12 -5.70 -13.97
N ASN A 207 -13.88 -5.49 -15.04
CA ASN A 207 -14.46 -4.20 -15.36
C ASN A 207 -15.87 -4.04 -14.75
N TYR A 208 -16.16 -2.84 -14.24
CA TYR A 208 -17.52 -2.37 -13.99
C TYR A 208 -17.81 -1.08 -14.76
N ARG A 209 -19.10 -0.76 -14.95
CA ARG A 209 -19.49 0.54 -15.53
C ARG A 209 -19.42 1.63 -14.47
N ARG A 210 -19.12 2.86 -14.89
CA ARG A 210 -19.22 4.04 -14.01
C ARG A 210 -20.69 4.28 -13.61
N GLY A 211 -20.91 5.04 -12.53
CA GLY A 211 -22.23 5.29 -11.96
C GLY A 211 -22.65 4.18 -10.98
N GLU A 212 -23.90 3.75 -11.05
CA GLU A 212 -24.53 2.84 -10.08
C GLU A 212 -23.75 1.52 -9.88
N ASP A 213 -23.23 0.92 -10.95
CA ASP A 213 -22.43 -0.31 -10.86
C ASP A 213 -21.16 -0.09 -10.01
N ALA A 214 -20.47 1.04 -10.22
CA ALA A 214 -19.29 1.41 -9.45
C ALA A 214 -19.66 1.72 -7.99
N GLU A 215 -20.73 2.47 -7.75
CA GLU A 215 -21.23 2.81 -6.40
C GLU A 215 -21.57 1.55 -5.60
N LYS A 216 -22.29 0.62 -6.22
CA LYS A 216 -22.64 -0.67 -5.60
C LYS A 216 -21.39 -1.49 -5.26
N ARG A 217 -20.38 -1.50 -6.15
CA ARG A 217 -19.13 -2.25 -5.93
C ARG A 217 -18.36 -1.67 -4.74
N VAL A 218 -18.11 -0.35 -4.73
CA VAL A 218 -17.31 0.29 -3.66
C VAL A 218 -18.06 0.41 -2.32
N ALA A 219 -19.39 0.32 -2.33
CA ALA A 219 -20.18 0.28 -1.10
C ALA A 219 -19.86 -0.96 -0.25
N ALA A 220 -19.46 -2.07 -0.88
CA ALA A 220 -19.07 -3.29 -0.17
C ALA A 220 -17.69 -3.19 0.51
N TYR A 221 -16.87 -2.19 0.16
CA TYR A 221 -15.52 -2.08 0.70
C TYR A 221 -15.57 -1.76 2.20
N GLU A 222 -14.85 -2.57 2.97
CA GLU A 222 -14.76 -2.46 4.42
C GLU A 222 -13.70 -1.44 4.85
N LYS A 223 -13.91 -0.82 6.00
CA LYS A 223 -12.91 0.07 6.60
C LYS A 223 -11.67 -0.76 6.99
N THR A 224 -10.50 -0.27 6.60
CA THR A 224 -9.24 -1.01 6.66
C THR A 224 -8.06 -0.04 6.74
N ASP A 225 -6.90 -0.50 7.22
CA ASP A 225 -5.67 0.30 7.21
C ASP A 225 -5.10 0.43 5.81
N ILE A 226 -5.17 -0.65 5.03
CA ILE A 226 -4.63 -0.75 3.68
C ILE A 226 -5.76 -1.09 2.72
N LEU A 227 -5.95 -0.26 1.70
CA LEU A 227 -6.83 -0.55 0.60
C LEU A 227 -5.99 -0.91 -0.63
N LEU A 228 -6.29 -2.05 -1.25
CA LEU A 228 -5.62 -2.54 -2.44
C LEU A 228 -6.65 -2.65 -3.57
N THR A 229 -6.61 -1.75 -4.55
CA THR A 229 -7.50 -1.80 -5.72
C THR A 229 -6.67 -1.88 -6.98
N HIS A 230 -7.18 -2.48 -8.06
CA HIS A 230 -6.40 -2.50 -9.29
C HIS A 230 -6.37 -1.10 -9.96
N GLY A 231 -7.53 -0.45 -10.06
CA GLY A 231 -7.64 0.91 -10.62
C GLY A 231 -7.52 2.03 -9.58
N PRO A 232 -7.10 3.24 -9.99
CA PRO A 232 -6.99 4.41 -9.11
C PRO A 232 -8.35 5.03 -8.75
N PRO A 233 -8.43 5.78 -7.63
CA PRO A 233 -9.51 6.74 -7.42
C PRO A 233 -9.37 7.95 -8.36
N HIS A 234 -10.50 8.55 -8.75
CA HIS A 234 -10.51 9.70 -9.67
C HIS A 234 -9.68 10.88 -9.13
N LYS A 235 -8.87 11.49 -10.01
CA LYS A 235 -7.98 12.63 -9.75
C LYS A 235 -6.76 12.35 -8.86
N ILE A 236 -6.51 11.10 -8.50
CA ILE A 236 -5.35 10.72 -7.70
C ILE A 236 -4.50 9.75 -8.52
N LEU A 237 -3.41 10.28 -9.08
CA LEU A 237 -2.43 9.50 -9.85
C LEU A 237 -3.09 8.66 -10.97
N ASP A 238 -4.04 9.25 -11.69
CA ASP A 238 -4.91 8.59 -12.67
C ASP A 238 -4.86 9.22 -14.07
N LYS A 239 -3.87 10.07 -14.35
CA LYS A 239 -3.74 10.74 -15.65
C LYS A 239 -3.16 9.81 -16.72
N THR A 240 -3.90 9.63 -17.81
CA THR A 240 -3.40 8.92 -18.99
C THR A 240 -2.53 9.81 -19.88
N THR A 241 -1.80 9.20 -20.82
CA THR A 241 -1.07 9.93 -21.88
C THR A 241 -1.91 10.89 -22.71
N ARG A 242 -3.23 10.65 -22.81
CA ARG A 242 -4.18 11.49 -23.56
C ARG A 242 -4.72 12.65 -22.72
N GLY A 243 -4.41 12.70 -21.43
CA GLY A 243 -4.88 13.73 -20.50
C GLY A 243 -6.19 13.38 -19.79
N ASP A 244 -6.77 12.22 -20.08
CA ASP A 244 -7.98 11.71 -19.45
C ASP A 244 -7.72 11.34 -17.97
N ASP A 245 -8.72 11.54 -17.12
CA ASP A 245 -8.75 11.06 -15.74
C ASP A 245 -9.42 9.68 -15.72
N ALA A 246 -8.63 8.62 -15.59
CA ALA A 246 -9.13 7.25 -15.70
C ALA A 246 -9.70 6.71 -14.38
N GLY A 247 -9.42 7.35 -13.25
CA GLY A 247 -9.77 6.84 -11.93
C GLY A 247 -11.27 6.84 -11.66
N CYS A 248 -11.68 6.07 -10.66
CA CYS A 248 -13.09 5.87 -10.33
C CYS A 248 -13.64 6.97 -9.41
N GLU A 249 -14.70 7.66 -9.84
CA GLU A 249 -15.34 8.74 -9.09
C GLU A 249 -16.05 8.20 -7.84
N ALA A 250 -16.75 7.06 -7.97
CA ALA A 250 -17.42 6.41 -6.86
C ALA A 250 -16.42 5.98 -5.77
N LEU A 251 -15.25 5.47 -6.17
CA LEU A 251 -14.17 5.13 -5.23
C LEU A 251 -13.68 6.39 -4.50
N MET A 252 -13.39 7.47 -5.22
CA MET A 252 -12.99 8.73 -4.60
C MET A 252 -14.04 9.27 -3.64
N ALA A 253 -15.33 9.19 -3.99
CA ALA A 253 -16.44 9.60 -3.13
C ALA A 253 -16.60 8.72 -1.88
N ARG A 254 -16.19 7.44 -1.94
CA ARG A 254 -16.24 6.49 -0.83
C ARG A 254 -15.08 6.67 0.16
N LEU A 255 -13.89 7.07 -0.31
CA LEU A 255 -12.68 7.15 0.51
C LEU A 255 -12.78 8.01 1.79
N PRO A 256 -13.50 9.16 1.85
CA PRO A 256 -13.67 9.92 3.08
C PRO A 256 -14.25 9.13 4.27
N SER A 257 -14.97 8.04 3.99
CA SER A 257 -15.56 7.16 5.00
C SER A 257 -14.74 5.91 5.30
N LEU A 258 -13.80 5.55 4.41
CA LEU A 258 -12.86 4.44 4.61
C LEU A 258 -11.57 4.92 5.29
N ARG A 259 -11.02 6.06 4.84
CA ARG A 259 -9.75 6.67 5.29
C ARG A 259 -8.64 5.64 5.57
N PRO A 260 -8.27 4.80 4.58
CA PRO A 260 -7.14 3.91 4.76
C PRO A 260 -5.86 4.73 4.99
N ARG A 261 -4.92 4.21 5.79
CA ARG A 261 -3.60 4.82 5.96
C ARG A 261 -2.78 4.72 4.66
N LEU A 262 -2.97 3.64 3.91
CA LEU A 262 -2.33 3.38 2.63
C LEU A 262 -3.36 2.87 1.61
N HIS A 263 -3.39 3.46 0.43
CA HIS A 263 -4.17 2.96 -0.71
C HIS A 263 -3.24 2.74 -1.89
N VAL A 264 -3.03 1.47 -2.23
CA VAL A 264 -2.16 1.04 -3.34
C VAL A 264 -3.02 0.59 -4.51
N PHE A 265 -2.66 1.06 -5.70
CA PHE A 265 -3.29 0.72 -6.96
C PHE A 265 -2.30 0.75 -8.12
N GLY A 266 -2.72 0.32 -9.31
CA GLY A 266 -1.89 0.29 -10.51
C GLY A 266 -2.67 0.71 -11.74
N HIS A 267 -2.59 -0.09 -12.81
CA HIS A 267 -3.34 0.04 -14.07
C HIS A 267 -2.96 1.25 -14.94
N ILE A 268 -2.80 2.44 -14.34
CA ILE A 268 -2.46 3.68 -15.04
C ILE A 268 -0.96 3.94 -14.95
N HIS A 269 -0.20 3.23 -15.78
CA HIS A 269 1.26 3.29 -15.84
C HIS A 269 1.82 4.70 -16.04
N GLU A 270 1.09 5.58 -16.72
CA GLU A 270 1.55 6.94 -17.02
C GLU A 270 1.73 7.82 -15.79
N ASP A 271 0.97 7.55 -14.74
CA ASP A 271 0.90 8.39 -13.54
C ASP A 271 1.42 7.65 -12.29
N HIS A 272 2.34 6.70 -12.50
CA HIS A 272 3.09 6.06 -11.43
C HIS A 272 3.66 7.07 -10.42
N GLY A 273 3.55 6.76 -9.14
CA GLY A 273 4.10 7.59 -8.08
C GLY A 273 3.34 7.43 -6.77
N ALA A 274 3.53 8.40 -5.89
CA ALA A 274 2.81 8.44 -4.63
C ALA A 274 2.58 9.89 -4.17
N VAL A 275 1.46 10.10 -3.49
CA VAL A 275 1.07 11.38 -2.88
C VAL A 275 0.51 11.14 -1.47
N ILE A 276 0.75 12.10 -0.58
CA ILE A 276 0.12 12.13 0.74
C ILE A 276 -1.07 13.08 0.64
N TYR A 277 -2.25 12.58 0.99
CA TYR A 277 -3.49 13.35 0.94
C TYR A 277 -3.97 13.65 2.35
N ASP A 278 -4.18 14.93 2.66
CA ASP A 278 -4.68 15.38 3.94
C ASP A 278 -6.21 15.55 3.87
N TRP A 279 -6.92 14.78 4.70
CA TRP A 279 -8.39 14.78 4.75
C TRP A 279 -8.96 16.08 5.34
N SER A 280 -8.18 16.84 6.12
CA SER A 280 -8.64 18.09 6.74
C SER A 280 -8.68 19.24 5.74
N SER A 281 -7.65 19.37 4.90
CA SER A 281 -7.54 20.42 3.88
C SER A 281 -8.11 20.01 2.52
N HIS A 282 -8.46 18.73 2.34
CA HIS A 282 -8.79 18.14 1.03
C HIS A 282 -7.70 18.41 -0.02
N ALA A 283 -6.47 18.60 0.44
CA ALA A 283 -5.33 18.93 -0.39
C ALA A 283 -4.36 17.74 -0.47
N THR A 284 -3.80 17.54 -1.65
CA THR A 284 -2.59 16.73 -1.80
C THR A 284 -1.42 17.51 -1.19
N ALA A 285 -1.05 17.19 0.04
CA ALA A 285 0.11 17.75 0.69
C ALA A 285 1.36 17.08 0.09
N VAL A 286 1.93 17.71 -0.94
CA VAL A 286 3.25 17.30 -1.42
C VAL A 286 4.29 18.13 -0.67
N THR A 287 4.70 17.69 0.52
CA THR A 287 5.92 18.22 1.14
C THR A 287 7.10 17.64 0.37
N LEU A 288 7.49 18.33 -0.71
CA LEU A 288 8.57 17.93 -1.60
C LEU A 288 9.91 18.42 -1.06
N ASN A 289 10.66 17.52 -0.44
CA ASN A 289 12.04 17.36 -0.89
C ASN A 289 11.97 16.26 -1.96
N ASN A 290 12.48 16.50 -3.17
CA ASN A 290 12.20 15.75 -4.40
C ASN A 290 12.31 14.20 -4.36
N THR A 291 12.74 13.61 -3.25
CA THR A 291 12.99 12.18 -3.09
C THR A 291 12.11 11.52 -2.00
N VAL A 292 11.68 12.27 -0.98
CA VAL A 292 10.98 11.74 0.21
C VAL A 292 9.83 12.66 0.62
N ALA A 293 8.63 12.10 0.80
CA ALA A 293 7.47 12.81 1.37
C ALA A 293 7.16 12.29 2.77
N THR A 294 6.76 13.18 3.68
CA THR A 294 6.45 12.85 5.09
C THR A 294 5.12 13.46 5.54
N ALA A 295 4.38 12.73 6.37
CA ALA A 295 3.17 13.21 7.05
C ALA A 295 3.39 13.29 8.57
N THR A 296 2.76 14.25 9.26
CA THR A 296 2.87 14.44 10.72
C THR A 296 1.60 13.97 11.47
N SER A 297 1.75 13.64 12.76
CA SER A 297 0.70 13.01 13.58
C SER A 297 -0.57 13.84 13.84
N SER A 298 -0.58 15.15 13.58
CA SER A 298 -1.73 16.01 13.87
C SER A 298 -2.83 15.99 12.80
N GLN A 299 -2.65 15.26 11.69
CA GLN A 299 -3.58 15.25 10.55
C GLN A 299 -3.89 13.82 10.09
N GLU A 300 -5.17 13.49 9.93
CA GLU A 300 -5.57 12.24 9.26
C GLU A 300 -5.23 12.33 7.77
N HIS A 301 -4.39 11.41 7.30
CA HIS A 301 -3.93 11.37 5.92
C HIS A 301 -3.99 9.96 5.34
N THR A 302 -4.04 9.89 4.01
CA THR A 302 -3.87 8.65 3.24
C THR A 302 -2.64 8.80 2.36
N VAL A 303 -1.76 7.80 2.39
CA VAL A 303 -0.72 7.64 1.36
C VAL A 303 -1.35 6.93 0.16
N PHE A 304 -1.48 7.62 -0.96
CA PHE A 304 -1.89 7.01 -2.21
C PHE A 304 -0.66 6.63 -3.04
N VAL A 305 -0.67 5.41 -3.56
CA VAL A 305 0.42 4.88 -4.37
C VAL A 305 -0.14 4.30 -5.67
N ASN A 306 0.20 4.93 -6.78
CA ASN A 306 0.13 4.28 -8.08
C ASN A 306 1.41 3.48 -8.29
N ALA A 307 1.33 2.20 -8.00
CA ALA A 307 2.39 1.23 -8.06
C ALA A 307 2.51 0.57 -9.44
N ALA A 308 1.93 1.12 -10.52
CA ALA A 308 2.17 0.65 -11.89
C ALA A 308 3.61 0.97 -12.31
N ASN A 309 4.60 0.26 -11.76
CA ASN A 309 6.03 0.63 -11.81
C ASN A 309 6.65 0.43 -13.21
N TRP A 310 5.86 0.02 -14.20
CA TRP A 310 6.28 0.02 -15.59
C TRP A 310 6.24 1.45 -16.16
N PRO A 311 7.36 2.03 -16.63
CA PRO A 311 7.33 3.36 -17.23
C PRO A 311 6.45 3.41 -18.49
N ALA A 312 5.42 4.24 -18.45
CA ALA A 312 4.60 4.61 -19.61
C ALA A 312 4.65 6.12 -19.88
N GLY A 313 4.07 6.55 -21.00
CA GLY A 313 4.02 7.94 -21.41
C GLY A 313 5.39 8.61 -21.54
N ARG A 314 5.51 9.87 -21.12
CA ARG A 314 6.78 10.63 -21.21
C ARG A 314 7.93 9.99 -20.42
N ARG A 315 7.61 9.21 -19.39
CA ARG A 315 8.60 8.49 -18.55
C ARG A 315 9.07 7.17 -19.18
N ALA A 316 8.39 6.69 -20.24
CA ALA A 316 8.83 5.55 -21.05
C ALA A 316 9.93 5.88 -22.06
N TYR A 317 10.48 7.09 -22.03
CA TYR A 317 11.53 7.52 -22.94
C TYR A 317 12.74 8.01 -22.13
N ALA A 318 13.93 7.54 -22.52
CA ALA A 318 15.18 8.06 -21.97
C ALA A 318 15.40 9.52 -22.40
N ALA A 319 16.37 10.21 -21.79
CA ALA A 319 16.75 11.58 -22.18
C ALA A 319 17.11 11.69 -23.68
N SER A 320 17.54 10.59 -24.28
CA SER A 320 17.81 10.43 -25.73
C SER A 320 16.56 10.24 -26.59
N LEU A 321 15.35 10.31 -26.02
CA LEU A 321 14.06 10.02 -26.67
C LEU A 321 13.91 8.57 -27.18
N SER A 322 14.81 7.66 -26.79
CA SER A 322 14.65 6.23 -27.06
C SER A 322 13.68 5.60 -26.06
N LYS A 323 12.81 4.71 -26.53
CA LYS A 323 11.88 3.97 -25.67
C LYS A 323 12.64 3.13 -24.64
N CYS A 324 12.33 3.30 -23.37
CA CYS A 324 12.78 2.46 -22.27
C CYS A 324 12.25 1.03 -22.48
N PRO A 325 13.11 0.00 -22.51
CA PRO A 325 12.68 -1.39 -22.60
C PRO A 325 11.76 -1.84 -21.47
N PHE A 326 10.91 -2.82 -21.78
CA PHE A 326 10.24 -3.74 -20.85
C PHE A 326 10.95 -3.99 -19.50
N GLY A 327 10.66 -3.31 -18.40
CA GLY A 327 11.36 -3.44 -17.13
C GLY A 327 12.73 -2.75 -16.97
N SER A 328 13.15 -1.91 -17.92
CA SER A 328 14.32 -1.06 -17.72
C SER A 328 14.02 0.03 -16.69
N GLY A 329 15.06 0.68 -16.16
CA GLY A 329 14.88 1.87 -15.36
C GLY A 329 13.91 2.85 -16.05
N PRO A 330 12.93 3.43 -15.33
CA PRO A 330 12.80 3.49 -13.87
C PRO A 330 11.73 2.57 -13.25
N PHE A 331 11.78 1.23 -13.42
CA PHE A 331 11.02 0.34 -12.52
C PHE A 331 11.59 0.47 -11.10
N VAL A 332 10.92 1.25 -10.26
CA VAL A 332 11.30 1.51 -8.86
C VAL A 332 10.06 1.27 -8.00
N PRO A 333 10.01 0.19 -7.21
CA PRO A 333 8.95 -0.02 -6.23
C PRO A 333 8.80 1.20 -5.32
N VAL A 334 7.58 1.55 -4.92
CA VAL A 334 7.40 2.62 -3.93
C VAL A 334 7.54 2.01 -2.55
N ILE A 335 8.44 2.56 -1.72
CA ILE A 335 8.57 2.15 -0.32
C ILE A 335 7.74 3.11 0.52
N VAL A 336 6.86 2.57 1.36
CA VAL A 336 6.07 3.33 2.33
C VAL A 336 6.37 2.78 3.71
N ASP A 337 7.00 3.60 4.54
CA ASP A 337 7.17 3.31 5.95
C ASP A 337 6.01 3.97 6.71
N LEU A 338 5.23 3.17 7.43
CA LEU A 338 4.18 3.67 8.32
C LEU A 338 4.55 3.37 9.77
N LEU A 339 4.35 4.35 10.64
CA LEU A 339 4.54 4.16 12.07
C LEU A 339 3.47 3.19 12.58
N ASP A 340 3.88 2.19 13.35
CA ASP A 340 2.96 1.35 14.09
C ASP A 340 2.38 2.24 15.18
N ASP A 341 1.11 2.64 15.06
CA ASP A 341 0.50 3.42 16.12
C ASP A 341 0.45 2.53 17.37
N VAL A 342 1.17 2.91 18.43
CA VAL A 342 1.00 2.27 19.73
C VAL A 342 -0.43 2.55 20.15
N SER A 343 -1.21 1.49 20.41
CA SER A 343 -2.52 1.62 21.02
C SER A 343 -2.39 2.54 22.25
N PRO A 344 -3.31 3.51 22.48
CA PRO A 344 -3.28 4.32 23.70
C PRO A 344 -3.25 3.47 24.99
N ALA A 345 -3.70 2.21 24.93
CA ALA A 345 -3.68 1.27 26.04
C ALA A 345 -2.26 0.77 26.40
N GLU A 346 -1.32 0.72 25.46
CA GLU A 346 0.05 0.24 25.73
C GLU A 346 0.98 1.38 26.16
N GLN A 347 0.66 2.62 25.78
CA GLN A 347 1.37 3.81 26.31
C GLN A 347 1.13 3.99 27.81
N SER A 348 -0.02 3.59 28.34
CA SER A 348 -0.28 3.65 29.79
C SER A 348 0.48 2.59 30.57
N ASP A 349 0.71 1.41 30.00
CA ASP A 349 1.40 0.31 30.67
C ASP A 349 2.92 0.54 30.66
N ALA A 350 3.49 1.01 29.54
CA ALA A 350 4.90 1.39 29.46
C ALA A 350 5.25 2.60 30.36
N ALA A 351 4.33 3.57 30.50
CA ALA A 351 4.50 4.68 31.42
C ALA A 351 4.38 4.24 32.90
N GLN A 352 3.54 3.24 33.21
CA GLN A 352 3.43 2.69 34.56
C GLN A 352 4.61 1.78 34.94
N GLU A 353 5.24 1.11 33.98
CA GLU A 353 6.44 0.31 34.23
C GLU A 353 7.68 1.18 34.46
N ALA A 354 7.85 2.28 33.72
CA ALA A 354 8.94 3.23 33.92
C ALA A 354 8.83 4.00 35.26
N ASP A 355 7.61 4.22 35.77
CA ASP A 355 7.38 4.87 37.06
C ASP A 355 7.61 3.92 38.26
N ARG A 356 7.49 2.60 38.05
CA ARG A 356 7.80 1.58 39.08
C ARG A 356 9.30 1.36 39.27
N ASP A 357 10.11 1.55 38.25
CA ASP A 357 11.56 1.30 38.31
C ASP A 357 12.38 2.50 38.86
N THR A 358 11.74 3.67 39.01
CA THR A 358 12.36 4.86 39.64
C THR A 358 11.93 5.06 41.09
N GLY A 359 11.05 4.19 41.60
CA GLY A 359 10.26 4.42 42.80
C GLY A 359 10.53 3.53 44.01
N THR A 360 11.76 3.02 44.25
CA THR A 360 12.12 2.51 45.60
C THR A 360 13.59 2.75 45.92
N GLY A 361 13.87 3.77 46.72
CA GLY A 361 15.22 4.02 47.20
C GLY A 361 15.39 5.15 48.20
N VAL A 362 14.46 5.35 49.16
CA VAL A 362 14.77 6.08 50.40
C VAL A 362 13.94 5.52 51.56
N VAL A 363 14.59 4.73 52.45
CA VAL A 363 14.73 5.03 53.89
C VAL A 363 16.06 4.46 54.36
#